data_AF-A0A953BNR8-F1
#
_entry.id   AF-A0A953BNR8-F1
#
_cell.length_a   1.000
_cell.length_b   1.000
_cell.length_c   1.000
_cell.angle_alpha   90.00
_cell.angle_beta   90.00
_cell.angle_gamma   90.00
#
_symmetry.space_group_name_H-M   'P 1'
#
loop_
_entity.id
_entity.type
_entity.pdbx_description
1 polymer ?
#
loop_
_entity_poly.entity_id
_entity_poly.type
_entity_poly.pdbx_seq_one_letter_code
_entity_poly.pdbx_strand_id
1 'polypeptide(L)'
;MTPEHAPSSGPAPAGQGMSRLNPAALPVSDAARVLTRLGGKPVTEAMLRADIDAGAPANADGSVNLVHYAAWLVKEMSAGGD
;
A
#
# COMPACT_ATOMS: atom_id res chain seq x y z
N MET A 1 -26.63 48.55 -9.29
CA MET A 1 -26.35 47.95 -7.97
C MET A 1 -26.72 46.48 -8.04
N THR A 2 -25.87 45.69 -8.69
CA THR A 2 -25.96 44.23 -8.79
C THR A 2 -24.99 43.66 -7.75
N PRO A 3 -25.43 42.82 -6.79
CA PRO A 3 -24.50 42.21 -5.86
C PRO A 3 -23.64 41.19 -6.60
N GLU A 4 -22.43 41.09 -6.09
CA GLU A 4 -21.24 40.56 -6.71
C GLU A 4 -21.27 39.04 -6.84
N HIS A 5 -20.71 38.55 -7.95
CA HIS A 5 -20.26 37.17 -8.09
C HIS A 5 -19.14 36.92 -7.07
N ALA A 6 -19.40 36.06 -6.08
CA ALA A 6 -18.35 35.48 -5.26
C ALA A 6 -17.37 34.70 -6.15
N PRO A 7 -16.04 34.83 -5.95
CA PRO A 7 -15.09 33.96 -6.64
C PRO A 7 -15.27 32.54 -6.12
N SER A 8 -15.55 31.62 -7.04
CA SER A 8 -15.59 30.18 -6.85
C SER A 8 -14.40 29.73 -6.00
N SER A 9 -14.71 29.18 -4.83
CA SER A 9 -13.73 28.59 -3.92
C SER A 9 -12.97 27.49 -4.63
N GLY A 10 -11.68 27.75 -4.87
CA GLY A 10 -10.54 26.82 -4.88
C GLY A 10 -10.60 25.60 -5.81
N PRO A 11 -9.50 25.25 -6.49
CA PRO A 11 -9.40 23.91 -7.05
C PRO A 11 -9.59 22.92 -5.89
N ALA A 12 -10.56 22.02 -6.00
CA ALA A 12 -10.62 20.81 -5.18
C ALA A 12 -9.20 20.21 -5.13
N PRO A 13 -8.73 19.69 -3.98
CA PRO A 13 -7.45 19.01 -3.97
C PRO A 13 -7.56 17.97 -5.07
N ALA A 14 -6.73 18.15 -6.10
CA ALA A 14 -6.58 17.17 -7.16
C ALA A 14 -6.51 15.84 -6.44
N GLY A 15 -7.47 14.95 -6.71
CA GLY A 15 -7.36 13.58 -6.27
C GLY A 15 -5.94 13.19 -6.66
N GLN A 16 -5.08 13.03 -5.65
CA GLN A 16 -3.70 12.63 -5.81
C GLN A 16 -3.83 11.21 -6.32
N GLY A 17 -4.07 11.14 -7.63
CA GLY A 17 -4.43 9.95 -8.33
C GLY A 17 -3.20 9.10 -8.19
N MET A 18 -3.28 8.13 -7.29
CA MET A 18 -2.63 6.83 -7.39
C MET A 18 -1.40 6.95 -8.30
N SER A 19 -0.35 7.66 -7.84
CA SER A 19 0.89 7.76 -8.63
C SER A 19 1.19 6.35 -9.05
N ARG A 20 1.16 6.07 -10.37
CA ARG A 20 1.00 4.72 -10.96
C ARG A 20 1.53 3.66 -10.00
N LEU A 21 0.63 2.95 -9.32
CA LEU A 21 1.04 1.94 -8.35
C LEU A 21 1.94 0.95 -9.08
N ASN A 22 3.21 0.89 -8.67
CA ASN A 22 4.16 -0.05 -9.23
C ASN A 22 4.16 -1.31 -8.35
N PRO A 23 3.60 -2.45 -8.80
CA PRO A 23 3.50 -3.65 -7.97
C PRO A 23 4.88 -4.22 -7.57
N ALA A 24 5.95 -3.85 -8.28
CA ALA A 24 7.32 -4.22 -7.92
C ALA A 24 7.96 -3.32 -6.85
N ALA A 25 7.40 -2.13 -6.60
CA ALA A 25 7.92 -1.15 -5.66
C ALA A 25 6.75 -0.39 -5.01
N LEU A 26 6.00 -1.10 -4.16
CA LEU A 26 4.89 -0.52 -3.39
C LEU A 26 5.39 0.00 -2.04
N PRO A 27 5.11 1.26 -1.67
CA PRO A 27 5.26 1.69 -0.30
C PRO A 27 4.45 0.79 0.64
N VAL A 28 4.94 0.55 1.87
CA VAL A 28 4.29 -0.33 2.85
C VAL A 28 2.82 0.10 3.11
N SER A 29 2.55 1.40 3.15
CA SER A 29 1.19 1.94 3.30
C SER A 29 0.27 1.58 2.14
N ASP A 30 0.75 1.66 0.90
CA ASP A 30 -0.03 1.30 -0.28
C ASP A 30 -0.20 -0.22 -0.39
N ALA A 31 0.83 -0.99 -0.06
CA ALA A 31 0.75 -2.45 0.00
C ALA A 31 -0.31 -2.90 1.01
N ALA A 32 -0.34 -2.33 2.22
CA ALA A 32 -1.36 -2.62 3.22
C ALA A 32 -2.78 -2.34 2.71
N ARG A 33 -2.98 -1.21 2.03
CA ARG A 33 -4.29 -0.88 1.41
C ARG A 33 -4.66 -1.87 0.32
N VAL A 34 -3.74 -2.20 -0.58
CA VAL A 34 -3.98 -3.15 -1.68
C VAL A 34 -4.32 -4.53 -1.11
N LEU A 35 -3.51 -5.04 -0.19
CA LEU A 35 -3.72 -6.36 0.43
C LEU A 35 -5.03 -6.43 1.22
N THR A 36 -5.39 -5.38 1.97
CA THR A 36 -6.68 -5.28 2.66
C THR A 36 -7.86 -5.40 1.70
N ARG A 37 -7.75 -4.71 0.56
CA ARG A 37 -8.83 -4.61 -0.43
C ARG A 37 -8.98 -5.90 -1.24
N LEU A 38 -7.90 -6.64 -1.44
CA LEU A 38 -7.88 -7.92 -2.17
C LEU A 38 -8.23 -9.11 -1.27
N GLY A 39 -7.70 -9.16 -0.05
CA GLY A 39 -7.81 -10.31 0.86
C GLY A 39 -9.06 -10.33 1.73
N GLY A 40 -9.87 -9.25 1.73
CA GLY A 40 -11.09 -9.14 2.53
C GLY A 40 -10.84 -9.10 4.06
N LYS A 41 -9.57 -9.12 4.49
CA LYS A 41 -9.13 -9.02 5.87
C LYS A 41 -8.30 -7.75 6.04
N PRO A 42 -8.43 -7.04 7.18
CA PRO A 42 -7.60 -5.88 7.45
C PRO A 42 -6.13 -6.28 7.53
N VAL A 43 -5.32 -5.67 6.68
CA VAL A 43 -3.86 -5.77 6.67
C VAL A 43 -3.30 -4.40 7.01
N THR A 44 -2.52 -4.32 8.08
CA THR A 44 -1.96 -3.06 8.57
C THR A 44 -0.48 -2.92 8.22
N GLU A 45 0.02 -1.68 8.18
CA GLU A 45 1.45 -1.43 7.97
C GLU A 45 2.33 -2.09 9.04
N ALA A 46 1.83 -2.16 10.29
CA ALA A 46 2.53 -2.82 11.37
C ALA A 46 2.71 -4.32 11.11
N MET A 47 1.70 -4.99 10.53
CA MET A 47 1.80 -6.40 10.13
C MET A 47 2.87 -6.59 9.04
N LEU A 48 2.85 -5.74 7.99
CA LEU A 48 3.86 -5.82 6.93
C LEU A 48 5.28 -5.56 7.45
N ARG A 49 5.45 -4.62 8.39
CA ARG A 49 6.75 -4.38 9.01
C ARG A 49 7.21 -5.55 9.86
N ALA A 50 6.31 -6.22 10.57
CA ALA A 50 6.62 -7.43 11.31
C ALA A 50 7.06 -8.56 10.37
N ASP A 51 6.40 -8.71 9.21
CA ASP A 51 6.83 -9.69 8.21
C ASP A 51 8.23 -9.36 7.67
N ILE A 52 8.53 -8.08 7.40
CA ILE A 52 9.86 -7.63 6.96
C ILE A 52 10.92 -7.92 8.03
N ASP A 53 10.61 -7.65 9.30
CA ASP A 53 11.48 -7.98 10.44
C ASP A 53 11.71 -9.49 10.58
N ALA A 54 10.67 -10.30 10.30
CA ALA A 54 10.77 -11.76 10.23
C ALA A 54 11.57 -12.28 9.01
N GLY A 55 11.91 -11.40 8.06
CA GLY A 55 12.75 -11.73 6.90
C GLY A 55 12.03 -11.67 5.56
N ALA A 56 10.84 -11.08 5.47
CA ALA A 56 10.17 -10.86 4.20
C ALA A 56 10.99 -9.92 3.30
N PRO A 57 11.06 -10.19 1.98
CA PRO A 57 11.88 -9.41 1.07
C PRO A 57 11.34 -7.98 0.91
N ALA A 58 12.19 -6.99 1.22
CA ALA A 58 11.95 -5.57 0.96
C ALA A 58 13.01 -5.02 0.00
N ASN A 59 12.64 -4.02 -0.80
CA ASN A 59 13.56 -3.28 -1.65
C ASN A 59 14.46 -2.39 -0.78
N ALA A 60 15.61 -1.96 -1.33
CA ALA A 60 16.58 -1.12 -0.61
C ALA A 60 15.99 0.23 -0.12
N ASP A 61 14.97 0.74 -0.81
CA ASP A 61 14.23 1.96 -0.45
C ASP A 61 13.15 1.72 0.63
N GLY A 62 12.92 0.47 1.03
CA GLY A 62 11.89 0.10 2.02
C GLY A 62 10.50 -0.15 1.42
N SER A 63 10.34 -0.04 0.10
CA SER A 63 9.15 -0.52 -0.61
C SER A 63 9.15 -2.06 -0.72
N VAL A 64 7.98 -2.64 -0.96
CA VAL A 64 7.80 -4.08 -1.13
C VAL A 64 7.48 -4.42 -2.59
N ASN A 65 8.07 -5.51 -3.08
CA ASN A 65 7.64 -6.13 -4.32
C ASN A 65 6.56 -7.18 -4.01
N LEU A 66 5.35 -6.97 -4.53
CA LEU A 66 4.19 -7.78 -4.17
C LEU A 66 4.35 -9.26 -4.56
N VAL A 67 5.03 -9.54 -5.67
CA VAL A 67 5.25 -10.92 -6.13
C VAL A 67 6.25 -11.64 -5.22
N HIS A 68 7.35 -10.99 -4.86
CA HIS A 68 8.33 -11.56 -3.92
C HIS A 68 7.75 -11.74 -2.53
N TYR A 69 6.97 -10.78 -2.05
CA TYR A 69 6.28 -10.87 -0.76
C TYR A 69 5.26 -12.03 -0.75
N ALA A 70 4.45 -12.19 -1.80
CA ALA A 70 3.53 -13.32 -1.91
C ALA A 70 4.26 -14.67 -1.95
N ALA A 71 5.39 -14.76 -2.65
CA ALA A 71 6.20 -15.98 -2.67
C ALA A 71 6.78 -16.32 -1.29
N TRP A 72 7.24 -15.31 -0.55
CA TRP A 72 7.69 -15.49 0.83
C TRP A 72 6.54 -15.95 1.74
N LEU A 73 5.34 -15.36 1.62
CA LEU A 73 4.17 -15.80 2.40
C LEU A 73 3.84 -17.28 2.15
N VAL A 74 3.86 -17.74 0.89
CA VAL A 74 3.60 -19.15 0.57
C VAL A 74 4.65 -20.06 1.18
N LYS A 75 5.92 -19.66 1.14
CA LYS A 75 7.01 -20.37 1.81
C LYS A 75 6.77 -20.43 3.33
N GLU A 76 6.38 -19.32 3.96
CA GLU A 76 6.21 -19.26 5.41
C GLU A 76 5.00 -20.08 5.88
N MET A 77 3.89 -20.04 5.14
CA MET A 77 2.73 -20.90 5.38
C MET A 77 3.08 -22.40 5.26
N SER A 78 4.07 -22.74 4.43
CA SER A 78 4.55 -24.12 4.29
C SER A 78 5.57 -24.50 5.38
N ALA A 79 6.29 -23.54 5.95
CA ALA A 79 7.30 -23.77 6.98
C ALA A 79 6.69 -23.88 8.39
N GLY A 80 5.58 -23.19 8.66
CA GLY A 80 4.85 -23.25 9.94
C GLY A 80 3.88 -24.44 10.08
N GLY A 81 3.93 -25.41 9.17
CA GLY A 81 3.03 -26.57 9.12
C GLY A 81 3.58 -27.87 9.71
N ASP A 82 4.69 -27.81 10.46
CA ASP A 82 5.28 -28.96 11.20
C ASP A 82 4.83 -28.97 12.67
#